data_AF-A0A8T3P1S8-F1
#
_entry.id   AF-A0A8T3P1S8-F1
#
_cell.length_a   1.000
_cell.length_b   1.000
_cell.length_c   1.000
_cell.angle_alpha   90.00
_cell.angle_beta   90.00
_cell.angle_gamma   90.00
#
_symmetry.space_group_name_H-M   'P 1'
#
loop_
_entity.id
_entity.type
_entity.pdbx_description
1 polymer ?
#
loop_
_entity_poly.entity_id
_entity_poly.type
_entity_poly.pdbx_seq_one_letter_code
_entity_poly.pdbx_strand_id
1 'polypeptide(L)' 'MAKGRDFDALQKRRMRAANLLRRGLSQSRVAHQLGVSRQSVSRWAGRLEAHGQAGLRKA' A
#
# COMPACT_ATOMS: atom_id res chain seq x y z
N MET A 1 -24.42 -6.01 2.79
CA MET A 1 -23.70 -5.16 1.82
C MET A 1 -22.44 -4.58 2.47
N ALA A 2 -21.24 -5.10 2.13
CA ALA A 2 -19.96 -4.68 2.74
C ALA A 2 -18.92 -4.19 1.71
N LYS A 3 -19.32 -3.98 0.44
CA LYS A 3 -18.37 -3.81 -0.67
C LYS A 3 -17.61 -2.48 -0.68
N GLY A 4 -18.09 -1.44 0.01
CA GLY A 4 -17.43 -0.12 0.06
C GLY A 4 -16.45 0.08 1.21
N ARG A 5 -16.65 -0.59 2.36
CA ARG A 5 -15.83 -0.40 3.57
C ARG A 5 -14.42 -0.98 3.42
N ASP A 6 -14.30 -2.10 2.72
CA ASP A 6 -13.01 -2.75 2.48
C ASP A 6 -12.11 -1.93 1.55
N PHE A 7 -12.69 -1.23 0.56
CA PHE A 7 -11.93 -0.37 -0.35
C PHE A 7 -11.32 0.84 0.36
N ASP A 8 -12.07 1.49 1.25
CA ASP A 8 -11.59 2.65 2.00
C ASP A 8 -10.46 2.25 2.97
N ALA A 9 -10.63 1.13 3.67
CA ALA A 9 -9.62 0.56 4.55
C ALA A 9 -8.36 0.08 3.79
N LEU A 10 -8.52 -0.46 2.59
CA LEU A 10 -7.42 -0.89 1.74
C LEU A 10 -6.67 0.31 1.16
N GLN A 11 -7.38 1.35 0.73
CA GLN A 11 -6.77 2.59 0.24
C GLN A 11 -5.96 3.26 1.36
N LYS A 12 -6.50 3.35 2.58
CA LYS A 12 -5.77 3.85 3.75
C LYS A 12 -4.50 3.04 4.04
N ARG A 13 -4.55 1.70 3.90
CA ARG A 13 -3.36 0.85 4.05
C ARG A 13 -2.32 1.09 2.96
N ARG A 14 -2.73 1.22 1.70
CA ARG A 14 -1.81 1.54 0.59
C ARG A 14 -1.13 2.89 0.75
N MET A 15 -1.88 3.91 1.17
CA MET A 15 -1.32 5.25 1.40
C MET A 15 -0.31 5.23 2.57
N ARG A 16 -0.60 4.48 3.64
CA ARG A 16 0.37 4.25 4.72
C ARG A 16 1.62 3.51 4.21
N ALA A 17 1.46 2.46 3.41
CA ALA A 17 2.58 1.74 2.80
C ALA A 17 3.47 2.69 1.98
N ALA A 18 2.87 3.54 1.14
CA ALA A 18 3.60 4.50 0.33
C ALA A 18 4.44 5.47 1.16
N ASN A 19 3.88 6.00 2.25
CA ASN A 19 4.61 6.89 3.15
C ASN A 19 5.78 6.19 3.84
N LEU A 20 5.60 4.94 4.26
CA LEU A 20 6.67 4.16 4.89
C LEU A 20 7.78 3.82 3.89
N LEU A 21 7.43 3.42 2.67
CA LEU A 21 8.39 3.16 1.60
C LEU A 21 9.19 4.42 1.24
N ARG A 22 8.53 5.59 1.12
CA ARG A 22 9.21 6.88 0.91
C ARG A 22 10.15 7.28 2.04
N ARG A 23 9.90 6.81 3.26
CA ARG A 23 10.80 7.00 4.41
C ARG A 23 11.99 6.03 4.41
N GLY A 24 12.14 5.20 3.38
CA GLY A 24 13.22 4.24 3.25
C GLY A 24 13.01 2.91 3.99
N LEU A 25 11.79 2.63 4.49
CA LEU A 25 11.52 1.34 5.10
C LEU A 25 11.48 0.22 4.05
N SER A 26 12.03 -0.94 4.40
CA SER A 26 11.96 -2.13 3.55
C SER A 26 10.54 -2.65 3.42
N GLN A 27 10.22 -3.24 2.26
CA GLN A 27 8.90 -3.81 1.98
C GLN A 27 8.45 -4.85 3.03
N SER A 28 9.40 -5.62 3.58
CA SER A 28 9.14 -6.58 4.66
C SER A 28 8.67 -5.91 5.94
N ARG A 29 9.33 -4.80 6.35
CA ARG A 29 8.94 -4.05 7.55
C ARG A 29 7.58 -3.40 7.38
N VAL A 30 7.31 -2.87 6.18
CA VAL A 30 6.00 -2.31 5.82
C VAL A 30 4.89 -3.36 5.87
N ALA A 31 5.15 -4.57 5.37
CA ALA A 31 4.21 -5.69 5.41
C ALA A 31 3.82 -6.07 6.84
N HIS A 32 4.82 -6.23 7.73
CA HIS A 32 4.60 -6.50 9.15
C HIS A 32 3.81 -5.39 9.83
N GLN A 33 4.17 -4.13 9.60
CA GLN A 33 3.52 -2.99 10.26
C GLN A 33 2.06 -2.79 9.82
N LEU A 34 1.70 -3.20 8.61
CA LEU A 34 0.36 -3.04 8.06
C LEU A 34 -0.48 -4.32 8.11
N GLY A 35 0.08 -5.43 8.59
CA GLY A 35 -0.61 -6.72 8.65
C GLY A 35 -0.99 -7.25 7.27
N VAL A 36 -0.15 -7.03 6.25
CA VAL A 36 -0.40 -7.46 4.87
C VAL A 36 0.76 -8.31 4.36
N SER A 37 0.52 -9.05 3.27
CA SER A 37 1.58 -9.86 2.66
C SER A 37 2.66 -8.99 2.01
N ARG A 38 3.91 -9.47 2.00
CA ARG A 38 5.02 -8.85 1.27
C ARG A 38 4.72 -8.70 -0.23
N GLN A 39 4.00 -9.65 -0.83
CA GLN A 39 3.59 -9.60 -2.24
C GLN A 39 2.67 -8.41 -2.52
N SER A 40 1.74 -8.11 -1.61
CA SER A 40 0.87 -6.93 -1.73
C SER A 40 1.69 -5.63 -1.69
N VAL A 41 2.64 -5.54 -0.75
CA VAL A 41 3.53 -4.37 -0.63
C VAL A 41 4.43 -4.23 -1.86
N SER A 42 4.96 -5.32 -2.39
CA SER A 42 5.77 -5.31 -3.62
C SER A 42 4.98 -4.78 -4.82
N ARG A 43 3.73 -5.23 -5.01
CA ARG A 43 2.85 -4.67 -6.05
C ARG A 43 2.57 -3.18 -5.85
N TRP A 44 2.40 -2.75 -4.61
CA TRP A 44 2.18 -1.34 -4.29
C TRP A 44 3.42 -0.49 -4.52
N ALA A 45 4.61 -1.02 -4.18
CA ALA A 45 5.88 -0.37 -4.45
C ALA A 45 6.08 -0.18 -5.96
N GLY A 46 5.88 -1.22 -6.77
CA GLY A 46 5.96 -1.10 -8.23
C GLY A 46 4.99 -0.07 -8.81
N ARG A 47 3.73 0.00 -8.30
CA ARG A 47 2.78 1.05 -8.72
C ARG A 47 3.18 2.44 -8.23
N LEU A 48 3.77 2.55 -7.04
CA LEU A 48 4.27 3.80 -6.48
C LEU A 48 5.45 4.33 -7.31
N GLU A 49 6.34 3.45 -7.77
CA GLU A 49 7.47 3.81 -8.64
C GLU A 49 6.97 4.21 -10.04
N ALA A 50 6.01 3.48 -10.61
CA ALA A 50 5.51 3.75 -11.96
C ALA A 50 4.58 4.98 -12.06
N HIS A 51 3.75 5.24 -11.04
CA HIS A 51 2.65 6.21 -11.12
C HIS A 51 2.54 7.12 -9.89
N GLY A 52 3.51 7.07 -8.97
CA GLY A 52 3.45 7.79 -7.72
C GLY A 52 2.28 7.35 -6.83
N GLN A 53 1.94 8.18 -5.83
CA GLN A 53 0.85 7.89 -4.90
C GLN A 53 -0.53 7.85 -5.58
N ALA A 54 -0.68 8.52 -6.73
CA ALA A 54 -1.91 8.50 -7.51
C ALA A 54 -2.25 7.10 -8.02
N GLY A 55 -1.24 6.31 -8.40
CA GLY A 55 -1.39 4.92 -8.82
C GLY A 55 -1.90 3.98 -7.74
N LEU A 56 -1.79 4.34 -6.46
CA LEU A 56 -2.26 3.55 -5.32
C LEU A 56 -3.72 3.82 -4.94
N ARG A 57 -4.26 4.98 -5.34
CA ARG A 57 -5.66 5.35 -5.05
C ARG A 57 -6.67 4.59 -5.90
N LYS A 58 -6.33 4.28 -7.16
CA LYS A 58 -7.20 3.57 -8.12
C LYS A 58 -6.91 2.06 -8.22
N ALA A 59 -6.15 1.52 -7.26
CA ALA A 59 -5.48 0.23 -7.40
C ALA A 59 -6.32 -1.02 -7.11
#